data_AF-A0A537F3Z5-F1
#
_entry.id   AF-A0A537F3Z5-F1
#
_cell.length_a   1.000
_cell.length_b   1.000
_cell.length_c   1.000
_cell.angle_alpha   90.00
_cell.angle_beta   90.00
_cell.angle_gamma   90.00
#
_symmetry.space_group_name_H-M   'P 1'
#
loop_
_entity.id
_entity.type
_entity.pdbx_description
1 polymer ?
#
loop_
_entity_poly.entity_id
_entity_poly.type
_entity_poly.pdbx_seq_one_letter_code
_entity_poly.pdbx_strand_id
1 'polypeptide(L)'
;MFVKAGGCAGYQFGLKLDKTSDSDVIEHKNGVNIVADPKSADLLGDAEIDYVETEMGGGFKFNFPESYLTCGCGHSFVPKGKEQATGARRPEEHHAHY
;
A
#
# COMPACT_ATOMS: atom_id res chain seq x y z
N MET A 1 -1.56 -5.73 -8.80
CA MET A 1 -0.83 -5.02 -7.73
C MET A 1 -0.28 -6.01 -6.73
N PHE A 2 0.77 -5.65 -6.02
CA PHE A 2 1.37 -6.51 -4.99
C PHE A 2 1.89 -5.67 -3.83
N VAL A 3 1.95 -6.30 -2.66
CA VAL A 3 2.61 -5.75 -1.47
C VAL A 3 3.84 -6.59 -1.15
N LYS A 4 4.94 -5.94 -0.77
CA LYS A 4 6.17 -6.57 -0.30
C LYS A 4 6.56 -6.00 1.06
N ALA A 5 7.06 -6.85 1.95
CA ALA A 5 7.69 -6.41 3.18
C ALA A 5 8.98 -5.64 2.84
N GLY A 6 9.17 -4.47 3.46
CA GLY A 6 10.31 -3.58 3.24
C GLY A 6 9.94 -2.09 3.17
N GLY A 7 10.92 -1.25 2.85
CA GLY A 7 10.77 0.21 2.83
C GLY A 7 10.87 0.86 4.22
N CYS A 8 10.89 2.20 4.25
CA CYS A 8 11.10 2.96 5.48
C CYS A 8 9.97 2.78 6.52
N ALA A 9 8.76 2.44 6.07
CA ALA A 9 7.59 2.28 6.94
C ALA A 9 7.29 0.81 7.27
N GLY A 10 7.62 -0.16 6.41
CA GLY A 10 7.40 -1.58 6.71
C GLY A 10 6.83 -2.41 5.56
N TYR A 11 5.95 -1.82 4.75
CA TYR A 11 5.49 -2.40 3.48
C TYR A 11 5.68 -1.43 2.32
N GLN A 12 5.96 -1.98 1.14
CA GLN A 12 5.96 -1.30 -0.15
C GLN A 12 4.90 -1.91 -1.06
N PHE A 13 4.30 -1.12 -1.93
CA PHE A 13 3.37 -1.58 -2.95
C PHE A 13 3.93 -1.35 -4.36
N GLY A 14 3.38 -2.06 -5.33
CA GLY A 14 3.72 -1.86 -6.72
C GLY A 14 2.66 -2.34 -7.70
N LEU A 15 2.75 -1.82 -8.92
CA LEU A 15 1.93 -2.19 -10.06
C LEU A 15 2.78 -2.89 -11.11
N LYS A 16 2.24 -3.96 -11.69
CA LYS A 16 2.78 -4.64 -12.86
C LYS A 16 1.62 -5.08 -13.74
N LEU A 17 1.85 -5.12 -15.04
CA LEU A 17 0.95 -5.82 -15.96
C LEU A 17 1.19 -7.31 -15.80
N ASP A 18 0.11 -8.06 -15.59
CA ASP A 18 0.17 -9.50 -15.42
C ASP A 18 -1.15 -10.15 -15.86
N LYS A 19 -1.14 -11.48 -15.98
CA LYS A 19 -2.35 -12.27 -16.18
C LYS A 19 -3.05 -12.50 -14.84
N THR A 20 -4.36 -12.70 -14.89
CA THR A 20 -5.17 -13.04 -13.70
C THR A 20 -4.99 -14.51 -13.34
N SER A 21 -4.99 -14.80 -12.04
CA SER A 21 -5.08 -16.16 -11.46
C SER A 21 -6.46 -16.38 -10.83
N ASP A 22 -6.90 -17.63 -10.74
CA ASP A 22 -8.21 -18.00 -10.13
C ASP A 22 -8.32 -17.60 -8.65
N SER A 23 -7.17 -17.44 -7.99
CA SER A 23 -7.08 -17.04 -6.58
C SER A 23 -7.07 -15.53 -6.38
N ASP A 24 -6.97 -14.73 -7.45
CA ASP A 24 -6.79 -13.29 -7.30
C ASP A 24 -8.11 -12.61 -6.92
N VAL A 25 -8.00 -11.56 -6.11
CA VAL A 25 -9.08 -10.61 -5.93
C VAL A 25 -9.08 -9.70 -7.14
N ILE A 26 -10.19 -9.67 -7.87
CA ILE A 26 -10.36 -8.91 -9.11
C ILE A 26 -11.37 -7.79 -8.89
N GLU A 27 -10.95 -6.56 -9.16
CA GLU A 27 -11.80 -5.38 -9.16
C GLU A 27 -11.84 -4.78 -10.57
N HIS A 28 -13.03 -4.48 -11.07
CA HIS A 28 -13.21 -3.88 -12.39
C HIS A 28 -13.41 -2.37 -12.24
N LYS A 29 -12.47 -1.58 -12.77
CA LYS A 29 -12.54 -0.12 -12.74
C LYS A 29 -12.20 0.47 -14.10
N ASN A 30 -13.08 1.34 -14.60
CA ASN A 30 -12.87 2.09 -15.84
C ASN A 30 -12.47 1.22 -17.05
N GLY A 31 -13.04 0.01 -17.15
CA GLY A 31 -12.73 -0.94 -18.23
C GLY A 31 -11.40 -1.69 -18.09
N VAL A 32 -10.71 -1.54 -16.96
CA VAL A 32 -9.46 -2.25 -16.63
C VAL A 32 -9.67 -3.16 -15.44
N ASN A 33 -9.05 -4.34 -15.48
CA ASN A 33 -9.03 -5.27 -14.35
C ASN A 33 -7.86 -4.94 -13.45
N ILE A 34 -8.16 -4.62 -12.20
CA ILE A 34 -7.18 -4.49 -11.13
C ILE A 34 -7.18 -5.80 -10.37
N VAL A 35 -6.03 -6.46 -10.32
CA VAL A 35 -5.88 -7.75 -9.64
C VAL A 35 -4.89 -7.67 -8.50
N ALA A 36 -5.18 -8.35 -7.40
CA ALA A 36 -4.27 -8.51 -6.26
C ALA A 36 -4.32 -9.96 -5.77
N ASP A 37 -3.17 -10.50 -5.39
CA ASP A 37 -3.18 -11.77 -4.66
C ASP A 37 -3.86 -11.56 -3.29
N PRO A 38 -4.50 -12.60 -2.70
CA PRO A 38 -5.28 -12.46 -1.47
C PRO A 38 -4.52 -11.83 -0.30
N LYS A 39 -3.21 -12.13 -0.16
CA LYS A 39 -2.40 -11.56 0.93
C LYS A 39 -2.16 -10.07 0.73
N SER A 40 -1.92 -9.66 -0.51
CA SER A 40 -1.82 -8.24 -0.86
C SER A 40 -3.15 -7.52 -0.66
N ALA A 41 -4.26 -8.13 -1.07
CA ALA A 41 -5.60 -7.56 -0.90
C ALA A 41 -5.93 -7.33 0.59
N ASP A 42 -5.64 -8.29 1.46
CA ASP A 42 -5.83 -8.16 2.91
C ASP A 42 -5.01 -7.02 3.54
N LEU A 43 -3.83 -6.72 2.99
CA LEU A 43 -2.98 -5.62 3.46
C LEU A 43 -3.43 -4.27 2.92
N LEU A 44 -3.93 -4.24 1.69
CA LEU A 44 -4.40 -3.04 1.02
C LEU A 44 -5.76 -2.58 1.56
N GLY A 45 -6.62 -3.49 2.00
CA GLY A 45 -7.90 -3.15 2.63
C GLY A 45 -8.69 -2.15 1.78
N ASP A 46 -9.03 -1.01 2.38
CA ASP A 46 -9.79 0.09 1.75
C ASP A 46 -8.88 1.10 1.00
N ALA A 47 -7.68 0.70 0.57
CA ALA A 47 -6.82 1.54 -0.23
C ALA A 47 -7.43 1.82 -1.61
N GLU A 48 -7.36 3.07 -2.03
CA GLU A 48 -7.83 3.52 -3.33
C GLU A 48 -6.68 3.78 -4.30
N ILE A 49 -6.91 3.51 -5.58
CA ILE A 49 -5.96 3.78 -6.65
C ILE A 49 -6.62 4.67 -7.70
N ASP A 50 -5.95 5.75 -8.02
CA ASP A 50 -6.31 6.70 -9.07
C ASP A 50 -5.23 6.78 -10.13
N TYR A 51 -5.60 7.24 -11.32
CA TYR A 51 -4.65 7.68 -12.34
C TYR A 51 -4.72 9.19 -12.43
N VAL A 52 -3.58 9.86 -12.18
CA VAL A 52 -3.47 11.32 -12.25
C VAL A 52 -2.65 11.66 -13.47
N GLU A 53 -3.24 12.46 -14.37
CA GLU A 53 -2.57 12.99 -15.55
C GLU A 53 -2.20 14.46 -15.31
N THR A 54 -0.95 14.81 -15.57
CA THR A 54 -0.43 16.18 -15.46
C THR A 54 0.27 16.56 -16.75
N GLU A 55 0.58 17.85 -16.94
CA GLU A 55 1.34 18.32 -18.10
C GLU A 55 2.74 17.68 -18.21
N MET A 56 3.32 17.24 -17.08
CA MET A 56 4.62 16.56 -17.05
C MET A 56 4.51 15.04 -17.22
N GLY A 57 3.30 14.52 -17.48
CA GLY A 57 3.02 13.09 -17.61
C GLY A 57 1.97 12.60 -16.63
N GLY A 58 1.58 11.33 -16.79
CA GLY A 58 0.58 10.68 -15.94
C GLY A 58 1.15 9.50 -15.16
N GLY A 59 0.54 9.20 -14.02
CA GLY A 59 0.95 8.10 -13.16
C GLY A 59 -0.17 7.64 -12.22
N PHE A 60 0.00 6.42 -11.71
CA PHE A 60 -0.89 5.89 -10.68
C PHE A 60 -0.57 6.50 -9.32
N LYS A 61 -1.61 6.95 -8.63
CA LYS A 61 -1.56 7.47 -7.27
C LYS A 61 -2.35 6.52 -6.37
N PHE A 62 -1.77 6.22 -5.22
CA PHE A 62 -2.44 5.45 -4.18
C PHE A 62 -2.86 6.39 -3.06
N ASN A 63 -4.12 6.28 -2.64
CA ASN A 63 -4.65 6.98 -1.48
C ASN A 63 -4.99 5.93 -0.42
N PHE A 64 -4.42 6.11 0.76
CA PHE A 64 -4.73 5.25 1.90
C PHE A 64 -5.60 6.03 2.88
N PRO A 65 -6.65 5.40 3.46
CA PRO A 65 -7.45 6.04 4.50
C PRO A 65 -6.62 6.29 5.77
N GLU A 66 -7.15 7.09 6.70
CA GLU A 66 -6.51 7.45 7.98
C GLU A 66 -6.13 6.24 8.85
N SER A 67 -6.61 5.04 8.54
CA SER A 67 -6.20 3.78 9.15
C SER A 67 -4.79 3.32 8.75
N TYR A 68 -4.06 4.08 7.92
CA TYR A 68 -2.71 3.75 7.45
C TYR A 68 -1.70 4.84 7.83
N LEU A 69 -0.48 4.43 8.17
CA LEU A 69 0.67 5.31 8.32
C LEU A 69 1.51 5.25 7.04
N THR A 70 1.72 6.37 6.36
CA THR A 70 2.52 6.42 5.12
C THR A 70 3.86 7.14 5.33
N CYS A 71 4.91 6.70 4.64
CA CYS A 71 6.19 7.43 4.61
C CYS A 71 6.07 8.70 3.76
N GLY A 72 6.84 9.75 4.07
CA GLY A 72 6.84 11.02 3.33
C GLY A 72 7.23 10.93 1.85
N CYS A 73 7.82 9.81 1.41
CA CYS A 73 8.08 9.53 -0.01
C CYS A 73 6.90 8.86 -0.74
N GLY A 74 5.80 8.54 -0.05
CA GLY A 74 4.57 8.00 -0.63
C GLY A 74 4.63 6.52 -1.07
N HIS A 75 5.79 5.87 -1.00
CA HIS A 75 5.99 4.50 -1.53
C HIS A 75 5.97 3.41 -0.45
N SER A 76 5.63 3.76 0.79
CA SER A 76 5.59 2.78 1.88
C SER A 76 4.51 3.10 2.89
N PHE A 77 3.89 2.06 3.45
CA PHE A 77 2.79 2.19 4.41
C PHE A 77 2.82 1.13 5.51
N VAL A 78 2.03 1.37 6.57
CA VAL A 78 1.70 0.40 7.63
C VAL A 78 0.21 0.51 7.95
N PRO A 79 -0.59 -0.57 7.84
CA PRO A 79 -1.94 -0.58 8.37
C PRO A 79 -1.92 -0.50 9.91
N LYS A 80 -2.74 0.36 10.51
CA LYS A 80 -2.89 0.45 11.98
C LYS A 80 -3.28 -0.92 12.55
N GLY A 81 -2.54 -1.39 13.56
CA GLY A 81 -2.74 -2.71 14.17
C GLY A 81 -1.92 -3.85 13.54
N LYS A 82 -1.21 -3.62 12.42
CA LYS A 82 -0.23 -4.56 11.83
C LYS A 82 1.23 -4.11 12.06
N GLU A 83 1.46 -3.09 12.88
CA GLU A 83 2.77 -2.48 13.16
C GLU A 83 3.82 -3.48 13.69
N GLN A 84 3.41 -4.46 14.50
CA GLN A 84 4.33 -5.47 15.04
C GLN A 84 4.85 -6.46 13.99
N ALA A 85 4.15 -6.63 12.86
CA ALA A 85 4.57 -7.54 11.80
C ALA A 85 5.66 -6.92 10.89
N THR A 86 5.88 -5.61 10.95
CA THR A 86 6.77 -4.89 10.03
C THR A 86 8.09 -4.44 10.64
N GLY A 87 8.24 -4.56 11.96
CA GLY A 87 9.39 -3.99 12.68
C GLY A 87 9.35 -2.46 12.79
N ALA A 88 8.25 -1.81 12.40
CA ALA A 88 8.05 -0.37 12.61
C ALA A 88 7.92 -0.10 14.12
N ARG A 89 8.90 0.64 14.68
CA ARG A 89 8.89 1.03 16.10
C ARG A 89 7.77 2.05 16.34
N ARG A 90 6.96 1.80 17.39
CA ARG A 90 5.92 2.72 17.86
C ARG A 90 6.56 4.07 18.25
N PRO A 91 5.93 5.22 17.96
CA PRO A 91 6.44 6.54 18.37
C PRO A 91 6.46 6.82 19.89
N GLU A 92 5.97 5.94 20.76
CA GLU A 92 5.75 6.24 22.20
C GLU A 92 6.75 5.60 23.19
N GLU A 93 8.03 5.46 22.82
CA GLU A 93 9.07 5.02 23.79
C GLU A 93 10.24 6.01 23.91
N HIS A 94 9.93 7.32 23.88
CA HIS A 94 10.83 8.36 24.39
C HIS A 94 10.42 8.76 25.81
N HIS A 95 10.41 7.81 26.74
CA HIS A 95 10.59 8.17 28.15
C HIS A 95 12.06 8.54 28.34
N ALA A 96 12.27 9.81 28.65
CA ALA A 96 13.56 10.38 29.01
C ALA A 96 14.22 9.54 30.12
N HIS A 97 15.36 8.93 29.81
CA HIS A 97 16.34 8.61 30.84
C HIS A 97 17.27 9.82 30.95
N TYR A 98 17.07 10.56 32.04
CA TYR A 98 18.01 11.54 32.60
C TYR A 98 19.29 10.83 33.06
#